data_AF-A0A1F5YXR0-F1
#
_entry.id   AF-A0A1F5YXR0-F1
#
_cell.length_a   1.000
_cell.length_b   1.000
_cell.length_c   1.000
_cell.angle_alpha   90.00
_cell.angle_beta   90.00
_cell.angle_gamma   90.00
#
_symmetry.space_group_name_H-M   'P 1'
#
loop_
_entity.id
_entity.type
_entity.pdbx_description
1 polymer ?
#
loop_
_entity_poly.entity_id
_entity_poly.type
_entity_poly.pdbx_seq_one_letter_code
_entity_poly.pdbx_strand_id
1 'polypeptide(L)'
;MIFRAGLLYTLAAILIRQAEAFLTMQFYMKPEYFDVWSKLMMPGKGPPPAEFFVISLLFTFVSGVFLAAVFDLLRPVMPKEYWDRVLWFSYLVIGFWFVLAHLPMLLLINVPFGLWIAWAGTMIILSVIVSALFARIIR
;
A
#
# COMPACT_ATOMS: atom_id res chain seq x y z
N MET A 1 -1.76 -0.34 21.23
CA MET A 1 -0.95 0.50 20.31
C MET A 1 -1.17 0.11 18.85
N ILE A 2 -1.23 -1.18 18.53
CA ILE A 2 -1.42 -1.72 17.17
C ILE A 2 -2.64 -1.12 16.43
N PHE A 3 -3.84 -1.10 17.03
CA PHE A 3 -5.03 -0.51 16.36
C PHE A 3 -4.88 0.98 16.04
N ARG A 4 -4.22 1.76 16.91
CA ARG A 4 -3.93 3.18 16.65
C ARG A 4 -2.91 3.34 15.51
N ALA A 5 -1.91 2.45 15.46
CA ALA A 5 -0.96 2.40 14.36
C ALA A 5 -1.66 2.05 13.02
N GLY A 6 -2.61 1.12 13.02
CA GLY A 6 -3.44 0.82 11.84
C GLY A 6 -4.29 2.00 11.36
N LEU A 7 -4.84 2.80 12.28
CA LEU A 7 -5.56 4.02 11.91
C LEU A 7 -4.64 5.05 11.26
N LEU A 8 -3.45 5.28 11.84
CA LEU A 8 -2.46 6.22 11.28
C LEU A 8 -1.90 5.74 9.93
N TYR A 9 -1.69 4.43 9.78
CA TYR A 9 -1.38 3.82 8.49
C TYR A 9 -2.46 4.16 7.46
N THR A 10 -3.72 4.01 7.84
CA THR A 10 -4.86 4.27 6.95
C THR A 10 -4.89 5.71 6.49
N LEU A 11 -4.71 6.66 7.41
CA LEU A 11 -4.65 8.08 7.09
C LEU A 11 -3.48 8.41 6.14
N ALA A 12 -2.28 7.90 6.42
CA ALA A 12 -1.12 8.10 5.54
C ALA A 12 -1.36 7.50 4.15
N ALA A 13 -1.88 6.27 4.10
CA ALA A 13 -2.14 5.55 2.86
C ALA A 13 -3.18 6.25 1.99
N ILE A 14 -4.26 6.79 2.56
CA ILE A 14 -5.29 7.52 1.80
C ILE A 14 -4.68 8.75 1.13
N LEU A 15 -3.92 9.56 1.88
CA LEU A 15 -3.34 10.80 1.34
C LEU A 15 -2.38 10.51 0.19
N ILE A 16 -1.49 9.54 0.40
CA ILE A 16 -0.47 9.16 -0.58
C ILE A 16 -1.13 8.53 -1.82
N ARG A 17 -2.08 7.61 -1.63
CA ARG A 17 -2.77 6.95 -2.75
C ARG A 17 -3.71 7.90 -3.50
N GLN A 18 -4.32 8.89 -2.84
CA GLN A 18 -5.09 9.91 -3.55
C GLN A 18 -4.21 10.78 -4.43
N ALA A 19 -3.04 11.19 -3.93
CA ALA A 19 -2.08 11.92 -4.74
C ALA A 19 -1.63 11.09 -5.96
N GLU A 20 -1.32 9.81 -5.75
CA GLU A 20 -1.00 8.89 -6.86
C GLU A 20 -2.16 8.75 -7.85
N ALA A 21 -3.38 8.52 -7.37
CA ALA A 21 -4.56 8.36 -8.22
C ALA A 21 -4.80 9.57 -9.13
N PHE A 22 -4.55 10.80 -8.66
CA PHE A 22 -4.61 11.99 -9.53
C PHE A 22 -3.57 11.96 -10.65
N LEU A 23 -2.36 11.47 -10.37
CA LEU A 23 -1.27 11.38 -11.36
C LEU A 23 -1.49 10.23 -12.35
N THR A 24 -2.21 9.19 -11.94
CA THR A 24 -2.40 7.96 -12.71
C THR A 24 -3.80 7.79 -13.30
N MET A 25 -4.72 8.74 -13.07
CA MET A 25 -6.13 8.67 -13.47
C MET A 25 -6.31 8.32 -14.96
N GLN A 26 -5.45 8.83 -15.82
CA GLN A 26 -5.44 8.54 -17.26
C GLN A 26 -5.33 7.05 -17.61
N PHE A 27 -4.68 6.23 -16.78
CA PHE A 27 -4.60 4.79 -16.99
C PHE A 27 -5.92 4.09 -16.67
N TYR A 28 -6.63 4.56 -15.64
CA TYR A 28 -7.91 4.00 -15.23
C TYR A 28 -9.07 4.36 -16.16
N MET A 29 -8.91 5.37 -17.01
CA MET A 29 -9.94 5.84 -17.95
C MET A 29 -9.82 5.23 -19.35
N LYS A 30 -8.75 4.48 -19.63
CA LYS A 30 -8.51 3.87 -20.94
C LYS A 30 -9.32 2.56 -21.08
N PRO A 31 -10.18 2.43 -22.11
CA PRO A 31 -11.05 1.25 -22.27
C PRO A 31 -10.30 -0.08 -22.37
N GLU A 32 -9.08 -0.07 -22.92
CA GLU A 32 -8.23 -1.27 -23.08
C GLU A 32 -7.81 -1.92 -21.75
N TYR A 33 -7.92 -1.20 -20.63
CA TYR A 33 -7.58 -1.71 -19.30
C TYR A 33 -8.80 -2.03 -18.43
N PHE A 34 -10.03 -1.88 -18.93
CA PHE A 34 -11.21 -2.09 -18.08
C PHE A 34 -11.36 -3.52 -17.58
N ASP A 35 -10.88 -4.49 -18.34
CA ASP A 35 -10.98 -5.91 -17.99
C ASP A 35 -9.88 -6.38 -17.00
N VAL A 36 -8.85 -5.56 -16.74
CA VAL A 36 -7.80 -5.91 -15.76
C VAL A 36 -8.20 -5.57 -14.32
N TRP A 37 -9.21 -4.73 -14.14
CA TRP A 37 -9.67 -4.29 -12.83
C TRP A 37 -10.60 -5.33 -12.20
N SER A 38 -10.51 -5.46 -10.86
CA SER A 38 -11.45 -6.32 -10.15
C SER A 38 -12.89 -5.82 -10.35
N LYS A 39 -13.85 -6.74 -10.44
CA LYS A 39 -15.29 -6.40 -10.48
C LYS A 39 -15.77 -5.66 -9.23
N LEU A 40 -15.01 -5.74 -8.12
CA LEU A 40 -15.27 -4.95 -6.92
C LEU A 40 -14.90 -3.48 -7.11
N MET A 41 -13.84 -3.20 -7.88
CA MET A 41 -13.39 -1.85 -8.19
C MET A 41 -14.17 -1.24 -9.34
N MET A 42 -14.36 -2.00 -10.42
CA MET A 42 -15.08 -1.56 -11.62
C MET A 42 -16.09 -2.65 -12.02
N PRO A 43 -17.29 -2.66 -11.42
CA PRO A 43 -18.34 -3.63 -11.77
C PRO A 43 -18.89 -3.43 -13.19
N GLY A 44 -18.67 -2.25 -13.78
CA GLY A 44 -18.98 -1.93 -15.17
C GLY A 44 -17.97 -0.91 -15.72
N LYS A 45 -18.14 -0.54 -16.99
CA LYS A 45 -17.32 0.49 -17.63
C LYS A 45 -17.66 1.85 -17.03
N GLY A 46 -16.75 2.43 -16.26
CA GLY A 46 -16.98 3.71 -15.60
C GLY A 46 -16.18 3.85 -14.30
N PRO A 47 -16.35 4.97 -13.57
CA PRO A 47 -15.64 5.20 -12.33
C PRO A 47 -16.02 4.17 -11.25
N PRO A 48 -15.12 3.89 -10.28
CA PRO A 48 -15.44 3.06 -9.14
C PRO A 48 -16.64 3.59 -8.34
N PRO A 49 -17.53 2.72 -7.86
CA PRO A 49 -18.66 3.14 -7.03
C PRO A 49 -18.19 3.54 -5.62
N ALA A 50 -18.98 4.33 -4.90
CA ALA A 50 -18.59 4.85 -3.57
C ALA A 50 -18.37 3.74 -2.54
N GLU A 51 -19.06 2.60 -2.69
CA GLU A 51 -18.91 1.41 -1.89
C GLU A 51 -17.49 0.84 -1.95
N PHE A 52 -16.82 0.95 -3.11
CA PHE A 52 -15.44 0.52 -3.26
C PHE A 52 -14.50 1.35 -2.37
N PHE A 53 -14.75 2.65 -2.22
CA PHE A 53 -13.96 3.49 -1.32
C PHE A 53 -14.05 2.98 0.12
N VAL A 54 -15.25 2.68 0.62
CA VAL A 54 -15.43 2.13 1.99
C VAL A 54 -14.71 0.79 2.16
N ILE A 55 -14.81 -0.11 1.18
CA ILE A 55 -14.10 -1.40 1.21
C ILE A 55 -12.58 -1.19 1.20
N SER A 56 -12.09 -0.27 0.36
CA SER A 56 -10.66 0.05 0.29
C SER A 56 -10.12 0.62 1.60
N LEU A 57 -10.91 1.44 2.31
CA LEU A 57 -10.57 1.96 3.62
C LEU A 57 -10.46 0.85 4.66
N LEU A 58 -11.45 -0.06 4.67
CA LEU A 58 -11.46 -1.21 5.58
C LEU A 58 -10.24 -2.12 5.34
N PHE A 59 -9.96 -2.47 4.10
CA PHE A 59 -8.80 -3.31 3.77
C PHE A 59 -7.47 -2.62 4.06
N THR A 60 -7.41 -1.30 3.86
CA THR A 60 -6.24 -0.49 4.23
C THR A 60 -6.04 -0.50 5.74
N PHE A 61 -7.11 -0.35 6.53
CA PHE A 61 -7.04 -0.42 7.98
C PHE A 61 -6.59 -1.79 8.47
N VAL A 62 -7.19 -2.87 7.97
CA VAL A 62 -6.80 -4.24 8.33
C VAL A 62 -5.33 -4.50 7.97
N SER A 63 -4.89 -4.06 6.79
CA SER A 63 -3.48 -4.17 6.38
C SER A 63 -2.55 -3.40 7.32
N GLY A 64 -2.94 -2.19 7.73
CA GLY A 64 -2.17 -1.38 8.68
C GLY A 64 -2.07 -2.01 10.06
N VAL A 65 -3.16 -2.58 10.57
CA VAL A 65 -3.17 -3.34 11.84
C VAL A 65 -2.25 -4.56 11.73
N PHE A 66 -2.33 -5.30 10.62
CA PHE A 66 -1.47 -6.46 10.39
C PHE A 66 0.01 -6.08 10.33
N LEU A 67 0.38 -5.07 9.54
CA LEU A 67 1.76 -4.60 9.45
C LEU A 67 2.28 -4.07 10.80
N ALA A 68 1.44 -3.40 11.58
CA ALA A 68 1.80 -2.95 12.93
C ALA A 68 2.05 -4.14 13.88
N ALA A 69 1.28 -5.21 13.77
CA ALA A 69 1.51 -6.44 14.54
C ALA A 69 2.81 -7.14 14.11
N VAL A 70 3.09 -7.22 12.81
CA VAL A 70 4.36 -7.76 12.29
C VAL A 70 5.55 -6.91 12.76
N PHE A 71 5.42 -5.59 12.74
CA PHE A 71 6.45 -4.70 13.27
C PHE A 71 6.73 -4.99 14.75
N ASP A 72 5.69 -5.08 15.57
CA ASP A 72 5.81 -5.36 17.01
C ASP A 72 6.47 -6.72 17.28
N LEU A 73 6.09 -7.75 16.52
CA LEU A 73 6.65 -9.10 16.61
C LEU A 73 8.15 -9.14 16.27
N LEU A 74 8.55 -8.41 15.21
CA LEU A 74 9.94 -8.40 14.75
C LEU A 74 10.82 -7.41 15.52
N ARG A 75 10.23 -6.45 16.23
CA ARG A 75 10.94 -5.39 16.97
C ARG A 75 12.11 -5.88 17.84
N PRO A 76 12.02 -7.02 18.57
CA PRO A 76 13.12 -7.49 19.41
C PRO A 76 14.40 -7.85 18.65
N VAL A 77 14.30 -8.19 17.36
CA VAL A 77 15.43 -8.55 16.50
C VAL A 77 15.87 -7.42 15.57
N MET A 78 15.13 -6.31 15.53
CA MET A 78 15.49 -5.14 14.73
C MET A 78 16.59 -4.31 15.40
N PRO A 79 17.31 -3.46 14.63
CA PRO A 79 18.20 -2.44 15.19
C PRO A 79 17.54 -1.57 16.27
N LYS A 80 18.35 -1.05 17.19
CA LYS A 80 17.85 -0.20 18.30
C LYS A 80 17.75 1.26 17.88
N GLU A 81 18.64 1.67 16.99
CA GLU A 81 18.71 2.99 16.37
C GLU A 81 17.45 3.22 15.55
N TYR A 82 16.85 4.41 15.72
CA TYR A 82 15.55 4.72 15.14
C TYR A 82 15.52 4.59 13.61
N TRP A 83 16.46 5.24 12.91
CA TRP A 83 16.48 5.23 11.44
C TRP A 83 16.85 3.87 10.87
N ASP A 84 17.75 3.13 11.51
CA ASP A 84 18.11 1.80 11.07
C ASP A 84 16.93 0.84 11.20
N ARG A 85 16.15 0.95 12.29
CA ARG A 85 14.88 0.20 12.44
C ARG A 85 13.86 0.55 11.36
N VAL A 86 13.71 1.84 11.06
CA VAL A 86 12.78 2.33 10.01
C VAL A 86 13.17 1.75 8.65
N LEU A 87 14.44 1.87 8.27
CA LEU A 87 14.93 1.37 6.98
C LEU A 87 14.86 -0.15 6.92
N TRP A 88 15.23 -0.85 7.99
CA TRP A 88 15.17 -2.31 8.06
C TRP A 88 13.75 -2.83 7.80
N PHE A 89 12.75 -2.28 8.50
CA PHE A 89 11.36 -2.70 8.29
C PHE A 89 10.82 -2.27 6.93
N SER A 90 11.22 -1.08 6.44
CA SER A 90 10.83 -0.62 5.10
C SER A 90 11.32 -1.57 4.02
N TYR A 91 12.59 -1.98 4.06
CA TYR A 91 13.16 -2.92 3.09
C TYR A 91 12.50 -4.28 3.16
N LEU A 92 12.17 -4.76 4.36
CA LEU A 92 11.41 -5.99 4.52
C LEU A 92 10.05 -5.89 3.83
N VAL A 93 9.26 -4.86 4.12
CA VAL A 93 7.93 -4.66 3.53
C VAL A 93 8.01 -4.49 2.02
N ILE A 94 8.94 -3.67 1.51
CA ILE A 94 9.17 -3.47 0.08
C ILE A 94 9.54 -4.78 -0.59
N GLY A 95 10.50 -5.54 -0.04
CA GLY A 95 10.95 -6.81 -0.60
C GLY A 95 9.82 -7.84 -0.66
N PHE A 96 9.06 -8.00 0.43
CA PHE A 96 7.91 -8.89 0.48
C PHE A 96 6.83 -8.50 -0.54
N TRP A 97 6.45 -7.22 -0.58
CA TRP A 97 5.46 -6.73 -1.55
C TRP A 97 5.95 -6.90 -2.99
N PHE A 98 7.22 -6.60 -3.26
CA PHE A 98 7.79 -6.69 -4.60
C PHE A 98 7.75 -8.13 -5.12
N VAL A 99 8.18 -9.10 -4.31
CA VAL A 99 8.25 -10.51 -4.69
C VAL A 99 6.87 -11.16 -4.74
N LEU A 100 6.02 -10.92 -3.73
CA LEU A 100 4.74 -11.64 -3.60
C LEU A 100 3.58 -11.00 -4.35
N ALA A 101 3.66 -9.69 -4.66
CA ALA A 101 2.58 -8.98 -5.33
C ALA A 101 3.05 -8.31 -6.62
N HIS A 102 4.12 -7.52 -6.59
CA HIS A 102 4.47 -6.65 -7.72
C HIS A 102 4.99 -7.38 -8.96
N LEU A 103 5.88 -8.36 -8.78
CA LEU A 103 6.39 -9.20 -9.88
C LEU A 103 5.31 -10.13 -10.45
N PRO A 104 4.49 -10.84 -9.64
CA PRO A 104 3.38 -11.61 -10.18
C PRO A 104 2.41 -10.76 -10.99
N MET A 105 2.11 -9.53 -10.54
CA MET A 105 1.26 -8.62 -11.32
C MET A 105 1.86 -8.30 -12.69
N LEU A 106 3.18 -8.09 -12.79
CA LEU A 106 3.84 -7.84 -14.07
C LEU A 106 3.71 -9.00 -15.06
N LEU A 107 3.71 -10.23 -14.56
CA LEU A 107 3.69 -11.44 -15.39
C LEU A 107 2.26 -11.92 -15.69
N LEU A 108 1.33 -11.72 -14.76
CA LEU A 108 -0.02 -12.31 -14.81
C LEU A 108 -1.10 -11.32 -15.19
N ILE A 109 -0.87 -10.02 -14.98
CA ILE A 109 -1.87 -8.98 -15.20
C ILE A 109 -1.33 -8.00 -16.23
N ASN A 110 -2.12 -7.72 -17.28
CA ASN A 110 -1.75 -6.78 -18.33
C ASN A 110 -1.90 -5.31 -17.87
N VAL A 111 -1.16 -4.93 -16.82
CA VAL A 111 -1.17 -3.58 -16.25
C VAL A 111 -0.27 -2.66 -17.09
N PRO A 112 -0.66 -1.39 -17.33
CA PRO A 112 0.21 -0.44 -18.02
C PRO A 112 1.54 -0.26 -17.28
N PHE A 113 2.66 -0.33 -17.99
CA PHE A 113 3.99 -0.24 -17.37
C PHE A 113 4.20 1.06 -16.58
N GLY A 114 3.69 2.19 -17.07
CA GLY A 114 3.76 3.46 -16.33
C GLY A 114 3.00 3.43 -15.01
N LEU A 115 1.86 2.73 -14.95
CA LEU A 115 1.09 2.54 -13.73
C LEU A 115 1.80 1.61 -12.75
N TRP A 116 2.43 0.56 -13.28
CA TRP A 116 3.26 -0.36 -12.49
C TRP A 116 4.39 0.41 -11.78
N ILE A 117 5.12 1.28 -12.48
CA ILE A 117 6.16 2.13 -11.87
C ILE A 117 5.57 3.07 -10.81
N ALA A 118 4.43 3.70 -11.10
CA ALA A 118 3.79 4.61 -10.15
C ALA A 118 3.41 3.90 -8.83
N TRP A 119 2.87 2.68 -8.91
CA TRP A 119 2.58 1.87 -7.73
C TRP A 119 3.82 1.49 -6.94
N ALA A 120 4.94 1.19 -7.62
CA ALA A 120 6.23 0.94 -6.97
C ALA A 120 6.71 2.15 -6.16
N GLY A 121 6.71 3.33 -6.78
CA GLY A 121 7.10 4.57 -6.11
C GLY A 121 6.24 4.85 -4.88
N THR A 122 4.92 4.73 -5.03
CA THR A 122 3.94 4.89 -3.96
C THR A 122 4.18 3.92 -2.81
N MET A 123 4.46 2.64 -3.10
CA MET A 123 4.75 1.66 -2.05
C MET A 123 6.05 1.91 -1.32
N ILE A 124 7.10 2.37 -2.00
CA ILE A 124 8.36 2.74 -1.35
C ILE A 124 8.13 3.90 -0.37
N ILE A 125 7.47 4.97 -0.84
CA ILE A 125 7.16 6.14 -0.01
C ILE A 125 6.31 5.75 1.20
N LEU A 126 5.25 4.99 0.96
CA LEU A 126 4.34 4.55 2.03
C LEU A 126 5.07 3.67 3.04
N SER A 127 5.92 2.74 2.60
CA SER A 127 6.65 1.82 3.47
C SER A 127 7.59 2.57 4.43
N VAL A 128 8.31 3.59 3.93
CA VAL A 128 9.20 4.41 4.77
C VAL A 128 8.41 5.22 5.80
N ILE A 129 7.36 5.91 5.36
CA ILE A 129 6.52 6.74 6.25
C ILE A 129 5.88 5.90 7.35
N VAL A 130 5.33 4.74 6.97
CA VAL A 130 4.64 3.85 7.91
C VAL A 130 5.64 3.23 8.90
N SER A 131 6.81 2.81 8.42
CA SER A 131 7.86 2.28 9.29
C SER A 131 8.31 3.31 10.33
N ALA A 132 8.43 4.58 9.93
CA ALA A 132 8.71 5.69 10.83
C ALA A 132 7.61 5.89 11.88
N LEU A 133 6.34 5.88 11.46
CA LEU A 133 5.20 5.97 12.37
C LEU A 133 5.18 4.82 13.38
N PHE A 134 5.41 3.59 12.93
CA PHE A 134 5.41 2.41 13.78
C PHE A 134 6.57 2.44 14.77
N ALA A 135 7.79 2.74 14.32
CA ALA A 135 8.96 2.86 15.18
C ALA A 135 8.80 3.93 16.27
N ARG A 136 7.98 4.96 16.02
CA ARG A 136 7.71 6.02 16.99
C ARG A 136 6.65 5.65 18.03
N ILE A 137 5.65 4.88 17.64
CA ILE A 137 4.42 4.67 18.41
C ILE A 137 4.40 3.32 19.12
N ILE A 138 4.98 2.29 18.49
CA ILE A 138 5.03 0.93 19.02
C ILE A 138 6.33 0.80 19.82
N ARG A 139 6.19 0.77 21.15
CA ARG A 139 7.30 0.73 22.12
C ARG A 139 7.47 -0.62 22.78
#